data_AF-A0A1G1GI85-F1
#
_entry.id   AF-A0A1G1GI85-F1
#
_cell.length_a   1.000
_cell.length_b   1.000
_cell.length_c   1.000
_cell.angle_alpha   90.00
_cell.angle_beta   90.00
_cell.angle_gamma   90.00
#
_symmetry.space_group_name_H-M   'P 1'
#
loop_
_entity.id
_entity.type
_entity.pdbx_description
1 polymer ?
#
loop_
_entity_poly.entity_id
_entity_poly.type
_entity_poly.pdbx_seq_one_letter_code
_entity_poly.pdbx_strand_id
1 'polypeptide(L)'
;MKLLSIIRGDKGFTLVELAIVLVIIGMLIGVGTGMMGPLVKASKYNETKETVNAALSGMIGFGTTSNRIPSTTEFPSTVRTPRDSWNNSLYYIPDANLVNTTAGGICGRKTTNISIVLCPDPGCTTPTSTIPNIAFAVISGAGNFNIQTGNTGGSVRVYNPDLPGIDNYAGDMTRLETYDDIVKWMTLDELRIRSGCIGAQLKIINNELPSGTSGNAYSASVFPDGGAAYTAGGKYRWCVQGSLPAGLSLSPNTTSVNCSGLGEGSWGQSDTLALSGTPTSSGSFNLSIFARDNNDSGGSNDNMAQKSLVITVNP
;
A
#
# COMPACT_ATOMS: atom_id res chain seq x y z
N MET A 1 28.05 -64.47 44.61
CA MET A 1 29.41 -63.88 44.53
C MET A 1 29.46 -63.14 43.21
N LYS A 2 29.67 -61.82 43.08
CA LYS A 2 30.41 -60.86 43.90
C LYS A 2 29.79 -59.47 43.62
N LEU A 3 29.48 -58.73 44.69
CA LEU A 3 29.03 -57.33 44.67
C LEU A 3 30.18 -56.46 44.13
N LEU A 4 29.91 -55.57 43.17
CA LEU A 4 30.87 -54.55 42.74
C LEU A 4 30.99 -53.50 43.85
N SER A 5 32.11 -53.56 44.58
CA SER A 5 32.51 -52.61 45.61
C SER A 5 32.99 -51.32 44.93
N ILE A 6 32.24 -50.24 45.10
CA ILE A 6 32.72 -48.87 44.90
C ILE A 6 33.73 -48.61 46.02
N ILE A 7 35.01 -48.50 45.65
CA ILE A 7 36.08 -48.09 46.57
C ILE A 7 35.90 -46.60 46.83
N ARG A 8 35.27 -46.25 47.94
CA ARG A 8 35.28 -44.91 48.52
C ARG A 8 36.62 -44.72 49.22
N GLY A 9 37.56 -44.09 48.52
CA GLY A 9 38.79 -43.59 49.12
C GLY A 9 38.55 -42.20 49.70
N ASP A 10 38.51 -42.10 51.03
CA ASP A 10 38.50 -40.83 51.75
C ASP A 10 39.88 -40.16 51.63
N LYS A 11 40.16 -39.58 50.46
CA LYS A 11 41.21 -38.57 50.29
C LYS A 11 40.51 -37.23 50.26
N GLY A 12 40.70 -36.42 51.31
CA GLY A 12 40.24 -35.04 51.31
C GLY A 12 40.78 -34.32 50.07
N PHE A 13 39.89 -33.64 49.34
CA PHE A 13 40.28 -32.79 48.21
C PHE A 13 41.36 -31.83 48.69
N THR A 14 42.50 -31.78 47.99
CA THR A 14 43.53 -30.80 48.34
C THR A 14 42.98 -29.41 48.05
N LEU A 15 43.24 -28.47 48.97
CA LEU A 15 42.76 -27.08 48.82
C LEU A 15 43.26 -26.46 47.50
N VAL A 16 44.42 -26.91 47.03
CA VAL A 16 45.03 -26.51 45.75
C VAL A 16 44.23 -26.98 44.54
N GLU A 17 43.76 -28.23 44.51
CA GLU A 17 42.96 -28.73 43.39
C GLU A 17 41.61 -28.00 43.27
N LEU A 18 40.94 -27.73 44.39
CA LEU A 18 39.70 -26.96 44.39
C LEU A 18 39.96 -25.50 43.98
N ALA A 19 41.07 -24.89 44.42
CA ALA A 19 41.45 -23.54 44.00
C ALA A 19 41.74 -23.43 42.50
N ILE A 20 42.44 -24.41 41.90
CA ILE A 20 42.69 -24.43 40.46
C ILE A 20 41.38 -24.58 39.67
N VAL A 21 40.48 -25.46 40.12
CA VAL A 21 39.16 -25.63 39.48
C VAL A 21 38.34 -24.34 39.54
N LEU A 22 38.34 -23.62 40.66
CA LEU A 22 37.64 -22.33 40.77
C LEU A 22 38.25 -21.24 39.89
N VAL A 23 39.57 -21.21 39.73
CA VAL A 23 40.24 -20.28 38.82
C VAL A 23 39.88 -20.59 37.36
N ILE A 24 39.88 -21.87 36.97
CA ILE A 24 39.51 -22.29 35.62
C ILE A 24 38.04 -21.96 35.34
N ILE A 25 37.12 -22.27 36.26
CA ILE A 25 35.70 -21.94 36.12
C ILE A 25 35.50 -20.42 36.07
N GLY A 26 36.19 -19.65 36.92
CA GLY A 26 36.14 -18.20 36.92
C GLY A 26 36.63 -17.60 35.60
N MET A 27 37.70 -18.14 35.03
CA MET A 27 38.22 -17.71 33.72
C MET A 27 37.25 -18.05 32.59
N LEU A 28 36.65 -19.26 32.59
CA LEU A 28 35.69 -19.69 31.58
C LEU A 28 34.40 -18.86 31.62
N ILE A 29 33.88 -18.57 32.81
CA ILE A 29 32.71 -17.68 32.98
C ILE A 29 33.07 -16.23 32.57
N GLY A 30 34.28 -15.77 32.91
CA GLY A 30 34.76 -14.44 32.54
C GLY A 30 34.82 -14.23 31.03
N VAL A 31 35.30 -15.21 30.26
CA VAL A 31 35.32 -15.14 28.78
C VAL A 31 33.91 -15.33 28.19
N GLY A 32 33.11 -16.22 28.76
CA GLY A 32 31.77 -16.54 28.25
C GLY A 32 30.76 -15.39 28.35
N THR A 33 30.84 -14.54 29.38
CA THR A 33 29.88 -13.44 29.59
C THR A 33 30.06 -12.27 28.61
N GLY A 34 31.27 -12.03 28.10
CA GLY A 34 31.54 -10.92 27.17
C GLY A 34 30.87 -11.07 25.79
N MET A 35 30.63 -12.30 25.34
CA MET A 35 30.06 -12.57 24.02
C MET A 35 28.52 -12.65 24.00
N MET A 36 27.87 -12.85 25.15
CA MET A 36 26.41 -13.01 25.21
C MET A 36 25.67 -11.73 24.82
N GLY A 37 26.16 -10.55 25.20
CA GLY A 37 25.48 -9.27 24.92
C GLY A 37 25.30 -8.96 23.42
N PRO A 38 26.39 -8.90 22.62
CA PRO A 38 26.29 -8.63 21.19
C PRO A 38 25.50 -9.68 20.42
N LEU A 39 25.63 -10.96 20.78
CA LEU A 39 24.89 -12.06 20.13
C LEU A 39 23.39 -11.97 20.39
N VAL A 40 22.96 -11.62 21.61
CA VAL A 40 21.55 -11.40 21.92
C VAL A 40 20.99 -10.20 21.13
N LYS A 41 21.74 -9.09 21.02
CA LYS A 41 21.31 -7.94 20.22
C LYS A 41 21.17 -8.28 18.73
N ALA A 42 22.14 -9.01 18.17
CA ALA A 42 22.07 -9.48 16.78
C ALA A 42 20.89 -10.43 16.55
N SER A 43 20.65 -11.35 17.49
CA SER A 43 19.48 -12.25 17.45
C SER A 43 18.17 -11.48 17.45
N LYS A 44 18.03 -10.51 18.37
CA LYS A 44 16.85 -9.65 18.46
C LYS A 44 16.63 -8.82 17.20
N TYR A 45 17.69 -8.25 16.63
CA TYR A 45 17.61 -7.50 15.39
C TYR A 45 17.13 -8.35 14.21
N ASN A 46 17.63 -9.58 14.10
CA ASN A 46 17.15 -10.51 13.08
C ASN A 46 15.69 -10.94 13.33
N GLU A 47 15.32 -11.23 14.58
CA GLU A 47 13.94 -11.55 14.95
C GLU A 47 12.96 -10.41 14.65
N THR A 48 13.39 -9.16 14.89
CA THR A 48 12.59 -7.98 14.56
C THR A 48 12.45 -7.79 13.06
N LYS A 49 13.49 -8.03 12.26
CA LYS A 49 13.37 -8.04 10.79
C LYS A 49 12.33 -9.06 10.32
N GLU A 50 12.36 -10.27 10.86
CA GLU A 50 11.36 -11.29 10.55
C GLU A 50 9.96 -10.90 11.01
N THR A 51 9.84 -10.26 12.17
CA THR A 51 8.57 -9.72 12.68
C THR A 51 7.99 -8.66 11.76
N VAL A 52 8.81 -7.70 11.29
CA VAL A 52 8.39 -6.67 10.34
C VAL A 52 8.04 -7.27 8.97
N ASN A 53 8.79 -8.27 8.48
CA ASN A 53 8.47 -9.00 7.24
C ASN A 53 7.15 -9.79 7.36
N ALA A 54 6.90 -10.41 8.52
CA ALA A 54 5.66 -11.12 8.81
C ALA A 54 4.48 -10.16 8.89
N ALA A 55 4.65 -8.98 9.50
CA ALA A 55 3.66 -7.92 9.50
C ALA A 55 3.33 -7.48 8.06
N LEU A 56 4.34 -7.15 7.24
CA LEU A 56 4.17 -6.82 5.82
C LEU A 56 3.34 -7.88 5.07
N SER A 57 3.65 -9.17 5.29
CA SER A 57 2.94 -10.28 4.67
C SER A 57 1.48 -10.41 5.14
N GLY A 58 1.22 -10.19 6.43
CA GLY A 58 -0.15 -10.16 6.97
C GLY A 58 -0.99 -9.02 6.37
N MET A 59 -0.37 -7.86 6.17
CA MET A 59 -1.02 -6.70 5.56
C MET A 59 -1.34 -6.93 4.08
N ILE A 60 -0.44 -7.58 3.34
CA ILE A 60 -0.72 -8.03 1.96
C ILE A 60 -1.90 -8.99 1.97
N GLY A 61 -1.93 -9.97 2.88
CA GLY A 61 -3.02 -10.92 3.04
C GLY A 61 -4.38 -10.22 3.24
N PHE A 62 -4.45 -9.25 4.15
CA PHE A 62 -5.66 -8.44 4.34
C PHE A 62 -6.05 -7.66 3.07
N GLY A 63 -5.07 -7.08 2.39
CA GLY A 63 -5.27 -6.36 1.13
C GLY A 63 -5.91 -7.23 0.05
N THR A 64 -5.46 -8.48 -0.07
CA THR A 64 -5.99 -9.44 -1.06
C THR A 64 -7.46 -9.79 -0.82
N THR A 65 -7.92 -9.82 0.43
CA THR A 65 -9.30 -10.18 0.76
C THR A 65 -10.25 -8.99 0.74
N SER A 66 -9.75 -7.81 1.11
CA SER A 66 -10.59 -6.64 1.41
C SER A 66 -10.51 -5.53 0.35
N ASN A 67 -9.62 -5.67 -0.66
CA ASN A 67 -9.29 -4.63 -1.65
C ASN A 67 -8.97 -3.26 -1.02
N ARG A 68 -8.46 -3.27 0.22
CA ARG A 68 -8.07 -2.09 1.00
C ARG A 68 -6.99 -2.51 1.98
N ILE A 69 -6.18 -1.57 2.45
CA ILE A 69 -5.25 -1.82 3.54
C ILE A 69 -5.93 -1.52 4.89
N PRO A 70 -5.48 -2.15 6.01
CA PRO A 70 -5.96 -1.81 7.34
C PRO A 70 -5.66 -0.35 7.71
N SER A 71 -6.52 0.21 8.56
CA SER A 71 -6.25 1.47 9.24
C SER A 71 -5.19 1.29 10.34
N THR A 72 -4.70 2.39 10.93
CA THR A 72 -3.80 2.34 12.09
C THR A 72 -4.42 1.69 13.32
N THR A 73 -5.75 1.73 13.47
CA THR A 73 -6.47 1.09 14.58
C THR A 73 -6.69 -0.41 14.35
N GLU A 74 -6.83 -0.83 13.10
CA GLU A 74 -6.99 -2.23 12.70
C GLU A 74 -5.65 -2.97 12.61
N PHE A 75 -4.54 -2.25 12.47
CA PHE A 75 -3.22 -2.83 12.28
C PHE A 75 -2.83 -3.84 13.39
N PRO A 76 -2.97 -3.54 14.70
CA PRO A 76 -2.52 -4.47 15.75
C PRO A 76 -3.28 -5.81 15.78
N SER A 77 -4.52 -5.84 15.30
CA SER A 77 -5.34 -7.07 15.22
C SER A 77 -5.19 -7.80 13.89
N THR A 78 -4.63 -7.14 12.86
CA THR A 78 -4.41 -7.74 11.54
C THR A 78 -3.12 -8.55 11.48
N VAL A 79 -2.08 -8.11 12.17
CA VAL A 79 -0.77 -8.77 12.18
C VAL A 79 -0.65 -9.79 13.31
N ARG A 80 0.12 -10.86 13.08
CA ARG A 80 0.34 -11.92 14.09
C ARG A 80 1.04 -11.41 15.35
N THR A 81 2.01 -10.52 15.18
CA THR A 81 2.87 -9.99 16.24
C THR A 81 3.03 -8.48 16.03
N PRO A 82 2.25 -7.65 16.74
CA PRO A 82 2.30 -6.19 16.59
C PRO A 82 3.46 -5.55 17.38
N ARG A 83 4.30 -6.37 18.02
CA ARG A 83 5.46 -5.95 18.80
C ARG A 83 6.72 -6.66 18.31
N ASP A 84 7.85 -5.98 18.40
CA ASP A 84 9.16 -6.53 18.08
C ASP A 84 9.79 -7.34 19.24
N SER A 85 11.01 -7.85 19.03
CA SER A 85 11.75 -8.65 20.01
C SER A 85 12.27 -7.85 21.24
N TRP A 86 12.14 -6.52 21.18
CA TRP A 86 12.38 -5.61 22.30
C TRP A 86 11.10 -5.22 23.04
N ASN A 87 9.96 -5.80 22.64
CA ASN A 87 8.61 -5.53 23.17
C ASN A 87 8.07 -4.14 22.79
N ASN A 88 8.64 -3.49 21.78
CA ASN A 88 8.17 -2.21 21.24
C ASN A 88 7.07 -2.45 20.22
N SER A 89 6.04 -1.60 20.23
CA SER A 89 4.97 -1.66 19.23
C SER A 89 5.51 -1.25 17.86
N LEU A 90 5.12 -1.98 16.82
CA LEU A 90 5.43 -1.58 15.45
C LEU A 90 4.64 -0.31 15.09
N TYR A 91 5.30 0.62 14.41
CA TYR A 91 4.68 1.81 13.86
C TYR A 91 4.27 1.57 12.41
N TYR A 92 3.03 1.89 12.09
CA TYR A 92 2.42 1.63 10.80
C TYR A 92 1.93 2.93 10.16
N ILE A 93 2.33 3.14 8.92
CA ILE A 93 2.00 4.34 8.14
C ILE A 93 1.21 3.88 6.90
N PRO A 94 -0.13 3.88 6.95
CA PRO A 94 -0.98 3.60 5.79
C PRO A 94 -1.16 4.84 4.91
N ASP A 95 -1.32 4.62 3.60
CA ASP A 95 -1.90 5.64 2.74
C ASP A 95 -3.42 5.77 2.99
N ALA A 96 -3.86 6.99 3.30
CA ALA A 96 -5.24 7.28 3.65
C ALA A 96 -6.25 7.01 2.51
N ASN A 97 -5.81 6.94 1.25
CA ASN A 97 -6.69 6.62 0.13
C ASN A 97 -6.95 5.13 -0.02
N LEU A 98 -6.10 4.29 0.57
CA LEU A 98 -6.19 2.84 0.45
C LEU A 98 -6.86 2.18 1.66
N VAL A 99 -7.11 2.91 2.74
CA VAL A 99 -7.77 2.36 3.95
C VAL A 99 -9.27 2.11 3.74
N ASN A 100 -9.87 2.67 2.70
CA ASN A 100 -11.26 2.46 2.33
C ASN A 100 -11.38 2.10 0.84
N THR A 101 -12.49 1.46 0.47
CA THR A 101 -12.77 1.05 -0.92
C THR A 101 -13.53 2.11 -1.71
N THR A 102 -14.19 3.06 -1.03
CA THR A 102 -14.94 4.16 -1.68
C THR A 102 -14.04 5.00 -2.57
N ALA A 103 -12.78 5.17 -2.18
CA ALA A 103 -11.80 5.89 -2.97
C ALA A 103 -11.09 4.99 -4.00
N GLY A 104 -11.66 3.84 -4.39
CA GLY A 104 -11.12 2.92 -5.39
C GLY A 104 -10.26 1.78 -4.83
N GLY A 105 -9.91 1.83 -3.55
CA GLY A 105 -9.15 0.76 -2.89
C GLY A 105 -7.81 0.48 -3.57
N ILE A 106 -7.33 -0.76 -3.47
CA ILE A 106 -6.03 -1.17 -4.03
C ILE A 106 -6.11 -1.24 -5.57
N CYS A 107 -7.16 -1.84 -6.13
CA CYS A 107 -7.22 -2.10 -7.57
C CYS A 107 -7.67 -0.90 -8.43
N GLY A 108 -8.45 0.04 -7.88
CA GLY A 108 -8.98 1.19 -8.61
C GLY A 108 -8.05 2.41 -8.61
N ARG A 109 -7.08 2.46 -7.70
CA ARG A 109 -6.12 3.57 -7.59
C ARG A 109 -4.94 3.43 -8.54
N LYS A 110 -4.49 4.58 -9.05
CA LYS A 110 -3.27 4.73 -9.85
C LYS A 110 -2.11 5.30 -9.04
N THR A 111 -2.40 6.14 -8.05
CA THR A 111 -1.40 6.81 -7.22
C THR A 111 -1.74 6.74 -5.75
N THR A 112 -0.73 6.96 -4.91
CA THR A 112 -0.87 7.20 -3.47
C THR A 112 -0.21 8.52 -3.09
N ASN A 113 -0.42 8.97 -1.86
CA ASN A 113 0.14 10.19 -1.31
C ASN A 113 1.46 9.96 -0.56
N ILE A 114 1.93 8.71 -0.44
CA ILE A 114 3.14 8.37 0.30
C ILE A 114 4.31 8.10 -0.65
N SER A 115 5.47 8.63 -0.31
CA SER A 115 6.77 8.32 -0.91
C SER A 115 7.80 7.96 0.15
N ILE A 116 8.70 7.01 -0.17
CA ILE A 116 9.91 6.77 0.63
C ILE A 116 11.04 7.61 0.06
N VAL A 117 11.72 8.37 0.92
CA VAL A 117 12.91 9.15 0.58
C VAL A 117 14.11 8.51 1.28
N LEU A 118 15.06 7.98 0.51
CA LEU A 118 16.27 7.38 1.04
C LEU A 118 17.33 8.47 1.26
N CYS A 119 17.71 8.66 2.52
CA CYS A 119 18.57 9.74 2.98
C CYS A 119 19.99 9.23 3.29
N PRO A 120 21.02 9.68 2.57
CA PRO A 120 22.40 9.28 2.84
C PRO A 120 23.02 10.00 4.05
N ASP A 121 22.45 11.14 4.45
CA ASP A 121 22.92 12.00 5.55
C ASP A 121 21.73 12.56 6.36
N PRO A 122 21.97 13.08 7.59
CA PRO A 122 20.91 13.63 8.44
C PRO A 122 20.12 14.79 7.84
N GLY A 123 20.77 15.63 7.02
CA GLY A 123 20.14 16.78 6.37
C GLY A 123 19.19 16.38 5.24
N CYS A 124 19.47 15.26 4.57
CA CYS A 124 18.69 14.70 3.47
C CYS A 124 18.32 15.73 2.39
N THR A 125 19.27 16.61 2.05
CA THR A 125 19.08 17.65 1.02
C THR A 125 19.18 17.06 -0.38
N THR A 126 20.02 16.04 -0.57
CA THR A 126 20.14 15.25 -1.81
C THR A 126 19.86 13.77 -1.54
N PRO A 127 18.59 13.35 -1.65
CA PRO A 127 18.21 11.95 -1.45
C PRO A 127 18.93 11.01 -2.45
N THR A 128 19.26 9.81 -1.99
CA THR A 128 19.79 8.75 -2.87
C THR A 128 18.73 8.26 -3.84
N SER A 129 17.47 8.20 -3.40
CA SER A 129 16.34 7.83 -4.23
C SER A 129 15.03 8.29 -3.58
N THR A 130 14.04 8.59 -4.41
CA THR A 130 12.66 8.83 -3.98
C THR A 130 11.77 7.82 -4.68
N ILE A 131 11.13 6.97 -3.89
CA ILE A 131 10.23 5.91 -4.38
C ILE A 131 8.79 6.39 -4.15
N PRO A 132 8.04 6.75 -5.21
CA PRO A 132 6.66 7.21 -5.08
C PRO A 132 5.67 6.04 -4.94
N ASN A 133 4.39 6.38 -4.75
CA ASN A 133 3.26 5.45 -4.76
C ASN A 133 3.39 4.32 -3.73
N ILE A 134 3.79 4.65 -2.51
CA ILE A 134 3.86 3.71 -1.40
C ILE A 134 2.46 3.49 -0.86
N ALA A 135 2.04 2.22 -0.75
CA ALA A 135 0.76 1.86 -0.16
C ALA A 135 0.81 1.97 1.37
N PHE A 136 1.89 1.45 1.97
CA PHE A 136 2.12 1.56 3.40
C PHE A 136 3.59 1.26 3.77
N ALA A 137 3.97 1.66 4.98
CA ALA A 137 5.24 1.29 5.61
C ALA A 137 5.03 0.76 7.04
N VAL A 138 5.89 -0.16 7.46
CA VAL A 138 5.96 -0.74 8.80
C VAL A 138 7.36 -0.49 9.35
N ILE A 139 7.42 0.05 10.56
CA ILE A 139 8.64 0.52 11.22
C ILE A 139 8.73 -0.11 12.61
N SER A 140 9.95 -0.45 13.03
CA SER A 140 10.30 -0.73 14.42
C SER A 140 11.43 0.21 14.84
N GLY A 141 11.31 0.83 16.02
CA GLY A 141 12.37 1.62 16.67
C GLY A 141 13.49 0.77 17.32
N ALA A 142 13.60 -0.50 16.90
CA ALA A 142 14.66 -1.43 17.22
C ALA A 142 15.21 -1.35 18.67
N GLY A 143 16.53 -1.23 18.82
CA GLY A 143 17.22 -1.42 20.08
C GLY A 143 17.25 -0.19 20.97
N ASN A 144 17.09 1.01 20.40
CA ASN A 144 17.07 2.28 21.14
C ASN A 144 15.65 2.66 21.63
N PHE A 145 14.61 1.94 21.21
CA PHE A 145 13.19 2.14 21.56
C PHE A 145 12.59 3.42 21.01
N ASN A 146 13.35 4.18 20.22
CA ASN A 146 12.96 5.45 19.66
C ASN A 146 12.67 5.28 18.17
N ILE A 147 11.47 5.62 17.72
CA ILE A 147 11.17 5.62 16.31
C ILE A 147 11.74 6.90 15.74
N GLN A 148 12.66 6.78 14.80
CA GLN A 148 13.33 7.93 14.21
C GLN A 148 12.76 8.27 12.84
N THR A 149 12.00 7.35 12.25
CA THR A 149 11.33 7.45 10.95
C THR A 149 9.94 8.06 11.11
N GLY A 150 9.76 9.29 10.65
CA GLY A 150 8.46 9.97 10.61
C GLY A 150 7.89 10.13 9.20
N ASN A 151 6.58 10.36 9.12
CA ASN A 151 5.90 10.83 7.90
C ASN A 151 5.67 12.35 8.00
N THR A 152 6.27 13.12 7.10
CA THR A 152 6.02 14.57 6.98
C THR A 152 5.45 14.87 5.60
N GLY A 153 4.16 15.21 5.55
CA GLY A 153 3.49 15.61 4.30
C GLY A 153 3.46 14.53 3.22
N GLY A 154 3.44 13.24 3.59
CA GLY A 154 3.48 12.12 2.64
C GLY A 154 4.89 11.67 2.26
N SER A 155 5.93 12.28 2.83
CA SER A 155 7.31 11.82 2.66
C SER A 155 7.79 11.11 3.91
N VAL A 156 8.12 9.83 3.79
CA VAL A 156 8.71 9.01 4.85
C VAL A 156 10.21 8.91 4.58
N ARG A 157 11.02 9.47 5.48
CA ARG A 157 12.48 9.50 5.34
C ARG A 157 13.10 8.29 6.00
N VAL A 158 13.86 7.51 5.24
CA VAL A 158 14.59 6.34 5.71
C VAL A 158 16.08 6.63 5.55
N TYR A 159 16.83 6.47 6.63
CA TYR A 159 18.23 6.85 6.71
C TYR A 159 19.14 5.61 6.63
N ASN A 160 20.41 5.82 6.32
CA ASN A 160 21.40 4.76 6.49
C ASN A 160 21.58 4.43 7.98
N PRO A 161 21.84 3.17 8.35
CA PRO A 161 22.12 2.79 9.73
C PRO A 161 23.28 3.60 10.34
N ASP A 162 23.24 3.79 11.65
CA ASP A 162 24.26 4.46 12.47
C ASP A 162 24.46 5.96 12.21
N LEU A 163 23.61 6.60 11.39
CA LEU A 163 23.63 8.05 11.22
C LEU A 163 23.16 8.75 12.50
N PRO A 164 23.95 9.67 13.08
CA PRO A 164 23.60 10.34 14.34
C PRO A 164 22.61 11.49 14.12
N GLY A 165 21.86 11.82 15.17
CA GLY A 165 21.06 13.03 15.23
C GLY A 165 19.75 12.94 14.46
N ILE A 166 19.17 11.74 14.36
CA ILE A 166 17.89 11.51 13.68
C ILE A 166 16.80 11.30 14.72
N ASP A 167 15.71 12.05 14.57
CA ASP A 167 14.49 11.95 15.37
C ASP A 167 13.34 12.67 14.64
N ASN A 168 12.82 12.06 13.57
CA ASN A 168 11.82 12.69 12.71
C ASN A 168 10.39 12.34 13.11
N TYR A 169 10.19 11.51 14.14
CA TYR A 169 8.88 11.12 14.62
C TYR A 169 8.55 11.85 15.92
N ALA A 170 7.67 12.85 15.82
CA ALA A 170 7.27 13.62 17.01
C ALA A 170 6.29 12.87 17.95
N GLY A 171 5.93 11.62 17.64
CA GLY A 171 4.86 10.88 18.31
C GLY A 171 5.30 10.06 19.52
N ASP A 172 6.59 9.99 19.81
CA ASP A 172 7.18 9.26 20.93
C ASP A 172 8.10 10.14 21.78
N MET A 173 9.37 9.74 21.96
CA MET A 173 10.35 10.39 22.81
C MET A 173 11.26 11.28 21.97
N THR A 174 11.25 12.59 22.21
CA THR A 174 12.13 13.51 21.49
C THR A 174 13.60 13.37 21.93
N ARG A 175 14.34 12.47 21.30
CA ARG A 175 15.73 12.12 21.61
C ARG A 175 16.54 11.87 20.34
N LEU A 176 17.45 12.79 20.03
CA LEU A 176 18.37 12.67 18.90
C LEU A 176 19.38 11.53 19.12
N GLU A 177 19.29 10.48 18.31
CA GLU A 177 20.14 9.28 18.42
C GLU A 177 20.65 8.79 17.07
N THR A 178 21.48 7.74 17.11
CA THR A 178 21.90 7.00 15.92
C THR A 178 20.72 6.24 15.33
N TYR A 179 20.54 6.32 14.01
CA TYR A 179 19.46 5.64 13.30
C TYR A 179 19.63 4.13 13.32
N ASP A 180 18.74 3.41 14.00
CA ASP A 180 18.72 1.94 14.04
C ASP A 180 17.35 1.34 13.66
N ASP A 181 16.41 2.18 13.26
CA ASP A 181 15.07 1.78 12.81
C ASP A 181 15.12 0.70 11.71
N ILE A 182 14.21 -0.25 11.83
CA ILE A 182 13.96 -1.26 10.80
C ILE A 182 12.70 -0.87 10.05
N VAL A 183 12.85 -0.47 8.78
CA VAL A 183 11.75 -0.05 7.91
C VAL A 183 11.54 -1.04 6.77
N LYS A 184 10.28 -1.44 6.55
CA LYS A 184 9.83 -2.14 5.36
C LYS A 184 8.60 -1.45 4.79
N TRP A 185 8.46 -1.45 3.47
CA TRP A 185 7.36 -0.77 2.79
C TRP A 185 6.82 -1.62 1.65
N MET A 186 5.65 -1.24 1.16
CA MET A 186 5.03 -1.83 -0.02
C MET A 186 4.61 -0.74 -0.99
N THR A 187 4.99 -0.87 -2.27
CA THR A 187 4.48 0.01 -3.33
C THR A 187 3.06 -0.40 -3.72
N LEU A 188 2.26 0.55 -4.22
CA LEU A 188 0.91 0.28 -4.72
C LEU A 188 0.94 -0.73 -5.87
N ASP A 189 1.90 -0.62 -6.80
CA ASP A 189 2.00 -1.54 -7.93
C ASP A 189 2.31 -2.97 -7.48
N GLU A 190 3.22 -3.15 -6.53
CA GLU A 190 3.50 -4.49 -5.99
C GLU A 190 2.30 -5.06 -5.25
N LEU A 191 1.61 -4.24 -4.45
CA LEU A 191 0.41 -4.65 -3.74
C LEU A 191 -0.72 -5.04 -4.69
N ARG A 192 -0.88 -4.32 -5.81
CA ARG A 192 -1.90 -4.62 -6.84
C ARG A 192 -1.66 -5.98 -7.49
N ILE A 193 -0.41 -6.26 -7.85
CA ILE A 193 -0.02 -7.55 -8.43
C ILE A 193 -0.31 -8.68 -7.43
N ARG A 194 0.10 -8.51 -6.17
CA ARG A 194 -0.11 -9.50 -5.11
C ARG A 194 -1.59 -9.69 -4.74
N SER A 195 -2.40 -8.64 -4.88
CA SER A 195 -3.85 -8.67 -4.62
C SER A 195 -4.67 -9.22 -5.79
N GLY A 196 -4.03 -9.58 -6.91
CA GLY A 196 -4.72 -10.13 -8.07
C GLY A 196 -5.54 -9.10 -8.85
N CYS A 197 -5.17 -7.81 -8.79
CA CYS A 197 -5.78 -6.80 -9.63
C CYS A 197 -5.41 -7.05 -11.10
N ILE A 198 -6.35 -7.51 -11.92
CA ILE A 198 -6.14 -7.82 -13.33
C ILE A 198 -6.78 -6.74 -14.21
N GLY A 199 -6.04 -6.26 -15.21
CA GLY A 199 -6.53 -5.30 -16.20
C GLY A 199 -6.38 -3.85 -15.76
N ALA A 200 -7.10 -2.96 -16.47
CA ALA A 200 -7.11 -1.54 -16.18
C ALA A 200 -7.85 -1.22 -14.88
N GLN A 201 -7.39 -0.19 -14.16
CA GLN A 201 -8.00 0.27 -12.91
C GLN A 201 -9.46 0.69 -13.12
N LEU A 202 -9.76 1.33 -14.24
CA LEU A 202 -11.10 1.75 -14.67
C LEU A 202 -11.41 1.11 -16.02
N LYS A 203 -12.61 0.57 -16.19
CA LYS A 203 -13.08 0.01 -17.47
C LYS A 203 -14.55 0.32 -17.71
N ILE A 204 -14.96 0.31 -18.98
CA ILE A 204 -16.36 0.33 -19.39
C ILE A 204 -16.76 -1.11 -19.73
N ILE A 205 -17.82 -1.62 -19.08
CA ILE A 205 -18.18 -3.05 -19.13
C ILE A 205 -19.17 -3.41 -20.23
N ASN A 206 -19.76 -2.43 -20.90
CA ASN A 206 -20.64 -2.68 -22.04
C ASN A 206 -19.88 -3.38 -23.18
N ASN A 207 -20.46 -4.46 -23.70
CA ASN A 207 -19.97 -5.13 -24.89
C ASN A 207 -20.61 -4.58 -26.17
N GLU A 208 -21.88 -4.23 -26.09
CA GLU A 208 -22.69 -3.68 -27.18
C GLU A 208 -23.77 -2.74 -26.63
N LEU A 209 -24.40 -1.98 -27.53
CA LEU A 209 -25.60 -1.20 -27.23
C LEU A 209 -26.79 -1.85 -27.95
N PRO A 210 -28.00 -1.82 -27.37
CA PRO A 210 -29.19 -2.31 -28.05
C PRO A 210 -29.40 -1.64 -29.42
N SER A 211 -29.95 -2.36 -30.39
CA SER A 211 -30.37 -1.75 -31.65
C SER A 211 -31.65 -0.91 -31.44
N GLY A 212 -31.68 0.28 -32.03
CA GLY A 212 -32.88 1.13 -32.09
C GLY A 212 -33.69 0.90 -33.36
N THR A 213 -34.87 1.53 -33.45
CA THR A 213 -35.69 1.60 -34.66
C THR A 213 -36.12 3.04 -34.88
N SER A 214 -36.06 3.51 -36.13
CA SER A 214 -36.43 4.87 -36.48
C SER A 214 -37.88 5.17 -36.05
N GLY A 215 -38.10 6.31 -35.42
CA GLY A 215 -39.42 6.73 -34.92
C GLY A 215 -39.86 6.08 -33.61
N ASN A 216 -39.15 5.09 -33.07
CA ASN A 216 -39.48 4.44 -31.80
C ASN A 216 -38.61 4.96 -30.64
N ALA A 217 -39.16 4.96 -29.43
CA ALA A 217 -38.39 5.34 -28.25
C ALA A 217 -37.21 4.38 -28.03
N TYR A 218 -36.05 4.95 -27.70
CA TYR A 218 -34.80 4.26 -27.43
C TYR A 218 -34.26 4.65 -26.05
N SER A 219 -33.70 3.69 -25.33
CA SER A 219 -33.01 3.92 -24.05
C SER A 219 -31.91 2.88 -23.86
N ALA A 220 -30.71 3.34 -23.51
CA ALA A 220 -29.58 2.50 -23.15
C ALA A 220 -28.70 3.19 -22.10
N SER A 221 -27.94 2.40 -21.35
CA SER A 221 -27.00 2.91 -20.36
C SER A 221 -25.65 2.24 -20.47
N VAL A 222 -24.60 3.03 -20.22
CA VAL A 222 -23.20 2.61 -20.22
C VAL A 222 -22.67 2.68 -18.80
N PHE A 223 -22.03 1.59 -18.40
CA PHE A 223 -21.62 1.32 -17.03
C PHE A 223 -20.08 1.28 -16.92
N PRO A 224 -19.50 1.98 -15.94
CA PRO A 224 -18.10 1.85 -15.57
C PRO A 224 -17.92 0.75 -14.52
N ASP A 225 -16.69 0.26 -14.38
CA ASP A 225 -16.27 -0.62 -13.27
C ASP A 225 -14.84 -0.26 -12.85
N GLY A 226 -14.58 -0.29 -11.54
CA GLY A 226 -13.31 0.11 -10.93
C GLY A 226 -13.12 1.62 -10.80
N GLY A 227 -11.85 2.06 -10.78
CA GLY A 227 -11.43 3.44 -10.57
C GLY A 227 -11.68 3.96 -9.15
N ALA A 228 -11.36 5.24 -8.94
CA ALA A 228 -11.66 5.99 -7.73
C ALA A 228 -12.90 6.88 -7.93
N ALA A 229 -13.98 6.64 -7.19
CA ALA A 229 -15.21 7.40 -7.40
C ALA A 229 -15.12 8.85 -6.85
N TYR A 230 -15.83 9.79 -7.50
CA TYR A 230 -16.12 11.08 -6.89
C TYR A 230 -17.06 10.91 -5.69
N THR A 231 -16.87 11.74 -4.65
CA THR A 231 -17.66 11.68 -3.40
C THR A 231 -18.94 12.51 -3.41
N ALA A 232 -19.09 13.42 -4.38
CA ALA A 232 -20.25 14.28 -4.55
C ALA A 232 -20.64 14.37 -6.03
N GLY A 233 -21.94 14.44 -6.34
CA GLY A 233 -22.46 14.37 -7.70
C GLY A 233 -22.57 12.93 -8.19
N GLY A 234 -22.17 12.67 -9.43
CA GLY A 234 -22.04 11.32 -9.99
C GLY A 234 -20.65 10.72 -9.76
N LYS A 235 -20.53 9.40 -9.70
CA LYS A 235 -19.26 8.72 -9.37
C LYS A 235 -18.17 8.84 -10.42
N TYR A 236 -18.53 9.14 -11.67
CA TYR A 236 -17.60 9.21 -12.80
C TYR A 236 -17.92 10.41 -13.69
N ARG A 237 -16.94 10.81 -14.49
CA ARG A 237 -17.11 11.82 -15.53
C ARG A 237 -17.09 11.18 -16.91
N TRP A 238 -17.92 11.70 -17.81
CA TRP A 238 -18.19 11.12 -19.12
C TRP A 238 -17.99 12.13 -20.24
N CYS A 239 -17.48 11.66 -21.36
CA CYS A 239 -17.39 12.39 -22.61
C CYS A 239 -17.52 11.42 -23.77
N VAL A 240 -18.25 11.82 -24.82
CA VAL A 240 -18.45 11.00 -26.01
C VAL A 240 -17.86 11.68 -27.24
N GLN A 241 -17.14 10.91 -28.05
CA GLN A 241 -16.70 11.32 -29.38
C GLN A 241 -17.50 10.56 -30.44
N GLY A 242 -17.82 11.25 -31.53
CA GLY A 242 -18.60 10.71 -32.65
C GLY A 242 -19.92 11.46 -32.85
N SER A 243 -20.66 11.04 -33.87
CA SER A 243 -21.95 11.64 -34.21
C SER A 243 -23.07 10.76 -33.69
N LEU A 244 -23.92 11.30 -32.81
CA LEU A 244 -25.12 10.61 -32.38
C LEU A 244 -26.17 10.56 -33.51
N PRO A 245 -26.99 9.49 -33.57
CA PRO A 245 -28.18 9.47 -34.40
C PRO A 245 -29.08 10.66 -34.07
N ALA A 246 -29.63 11.32 -35.10
CA ALA A 246 -30.56 12.43 -34.91
C ALA A 246 -31.75 11.99 -34.04
N GLY A 247 -32.13 12.81 -33.05
CA GLY A 247 -33.21 12.51 -32.12
C GLY A 247 -32.81 11.72 -30.86
N LEU A 248 -31.55 11.29 -30.75
CA LEU A 248 -30.97 10.79 -29.50
C LEU A 248 -30.20 11.90 -28.76
N SER A 249 -30.20 11.81 -27.44
CA SER A 249 -29.44 12.66 -26.53
C SER A 249 -28.65 11.83 -25.52
N LEU A 250 -27.60 12.44 -24.98
CA LEU A 250 -26.78 11.88 -23.91
C LEU A 250 -27.15 12.52 -22.58
N SER A 251 -27.02 11.74 -21.50
CA SER A 251 -27.00 12.24 -20.13
C SER A 251 -25.84 11.58 -19.39
N PRO A 252 -24.77 12.32 -19.04
CA PRO A 252 -24.59 13.76 -19.25
C PRO A 252 -24.28 14.12 -20.71
N ASN A 253 -24.72 15.30 -21.15
CA ASN A 253 -24.59 15.74 -22.54
C ASN A 253 -23.23 16.42 -22.81
N THR A 254 -22.16 15.64 -22.74
CA THR A 254 -20.80 16.12 -23.06
C THR A 254 -20.25 15.38 -24.27
N THR A 255 -20.08 16.11 -25.36
CA THR A 255 -19.48 15.60 -26.60
C THR A 255 -18.26 16.42 -27.00
N SER A 256 -17.23 15.77 -27.54
CA SER A 256 -16.02 16.45 -28.05
C SER A 256 -15.36 15.67 -29.17
N VAL A 257 -14.59 16.35 -30.02
CA VAL A 257 -13.70 15.69 -30.98
C VAL A 257 -12.42 15.15 -30.33
N ASN A 258 -12.06 15.65 -29.14
CA ASN A 258 -10.90 15.20 -28.35
C ASN A 258 -11.27 15.15 -26.85
N CYS A 259 -11.97 14.10 -26.42
CA CYS A 259 -12.37 13.95 -25.02
C CYS A 259 -11.16 13.88 -24.09
N SER A 260 -10.13 13.09 -24.43
CA SER A 260 -8.90 12.95 -23.63
C SER A 260 -8.13 14.26 -23.42
N GLY A 261 -8.28 15.24 -24.33
CA GLY A 261 -7.65 16.54 -24.21
C GLY A 261 -8.46 17.59 -23.45
N LEU A 262 -9.70 17.29 -23.07
CA LEU A 262 -10.53 18.22 -22.29
C LEU A 262 -10.06 18.28 -20.84
N GLY A 263 -10.08 19.49 -20.27
CA GLY A 263 -9.93 19.69 -18.84
C GLY A 263 -11.03 18.94 -18.08
N GLU A 264 -10.68 18.37 -16.92
CA GLU A 264 -11.55 17.47 -16.16
C GLU A 264 -12.90 18.08 -15.80
N GLY A 265 -12.93 19.38 -15.48
CA GLY A 265 -14.15 20.10 -15.12
C GLY A 265 -15.12 20.33 -16.29
N SER A 266 -14.68 20.11 -17.54
CA SER A 266 -15.53 20.20 -18.73
C SER A 266 -16.29 18.90 -19.02
N TRP A 267 -15.96 17.81 -18.33
CA TRP A 267 -16.65 16.54 -18.50
C TRP A 267 -17.95 16.51 -17.68
N GLY A 268 -18.98 15.86 -18.22
CA GLY A 268 -20.24 15.71 -17.53
C GLY A 268 -20.16 14.62 -16.45
N GLN A 269 -20.70 14.86 -15.27
CA GLN A 269 -20.57 13.92 -14.14
C GLN A 269 -21.87 13.14 -13.91
N SER A 270 -21.77 11.81 -13.82
CA SER A 270 -22.89 10.89 -13.59
C SER A 270 -22.38 9.49 -13.18
N ASP A 271 -23.20 8.70 -12.50
CA ASP A 271 -22.87 7.29 -12.19
C ASP A 271 -22.79 6.43 -13.46
N THR A 272 -23.64 6.74 -14.44
CA THR A 272 -23.73 6.05 -15.74
C THR A 272 -23.94 7.06 -16.85
N LEU A 273 -23.52 6.73 -18.06
CA LEU A 273 -23.88 7.49 -19.26
C LEU A 273 -25.14 6.90 -19.88
N ALA A 274 -26.22 7.67 -19.91
CA ALA A 274 -27.48 7.29 -20.55
C ALA A 274 -27.58 7.85 -21.97
N LEU A 275 -28.14 7.05 -22.87
CA LEU A 275 -28.51 7.41 -24.22
C LEU A 275 -30.02 7.22 -24.35
N SER A 276 -30.75 8.26 -24.73
CA SER A 276 -32.21 8.19 -24.81
C SER A 276 -32.77 9.10 -25.88
N GLY A 277 -34.00 8.82 -26.34
CA GLY A 277 -34.71 9.67 -27.29
C GLY A 277 -35.46 8.85 -28.32
N THR A 278 -35.73 9.47 -29.47
CA THR A 278 -36.43 8.82 -30.59
C THR A 278 -35.59 9.06 -31.84
N PRO A 279 -34.81 8.07 -32.30
CA PRO A 279 -33.94 8.26 -33.44
C PRO A 279 -34.78 8.48 -34.70
N THR A 280 -34.39 9.43 -35.55
CA THR A 280 -35.11 9.78 -36.78
C THR A 280 -34.37 9.41 -38.05
N SER A 281 -33.17 8.84 -37.91
CA SER A 281 -32.31 8.43 -39.02
C SER A 281 -31.82 7.00 -38.78
N SER A 282 -32.05 6.13 -39.76
CA SER A 282 -31.49 4.78 -39.76
C SER A 282 -30.01 4.79 -40.15
N GLY A 283 -29.27 3.77 -39.71
CA GLY A 283 -27.85 3.63 -39.97
C GLY A 283 -27.06 3.07 -38.78
N SER A 284 -25.74 2.98 -38.96
CA SER A 284 -24.81 2.53 -37.90
C SER A 284 -23.92 3.71 -37.49
N PHE A 285 -23.91 4.00 -36.19
CA PHE A 285 -23.25 5.17 -35.62
C PHE A 285 -22.18 4.71 -34.63
N ASN A 286 -20.92 4.99 -34.95
CA ASN A 286 -19.78 4.65 -34.11
C ASN A 286 -19.55 5.73 -33.07
N LEU A 287 -19.53 5.35 -31.80
CA LEU A 287 -19.29 6.23 -30.66
C LEU A 287 -18.06 5.75 -29.90
N SER A 288 -17.13 6.65 -29.61
CA SER A 288 -16.04 6.42 -28.66
C SER A 288 -16.42 7.06 -27.34
N ILE A 289 -16.72 6.23 -26.35
CA ILE A 289 -17.18 6.65 -25.03
C ILE A 289 -16.00 6.65 -24.07
N PHE A 290 -15.84 7.73 -23.34
CA PHE A 290 -14.82 7.89 -22.33
C PHE A 290 -15.46 8.02 -20.95
N ALA A 291 -14.85 7.33 -19.98
CA ALA A 291 -15.12 7.51 -18.56
C ALA A 291 -13.83 7.94 -17.87
N ARG A 292 -13.93 8.86 -16.92
CA ARG A 292 -12.83 9.35 -16.09
C ARG A 292 -13.22 9.27 -14.63
N ASP A 293 -12.29 8.84 -13.80
CA ASP A 293 -12.48 8.73 -12.35
C ASP A 293 -11.86 9.92 -11.60
N ASN A 294 -11.83 9.85 -10.26
CA ASN A 294 -11.34 10.87 -9.34
C ASN A 294 -10.08 10.39 -8.60
N ASN A 295 -9.13 9.77 -9.31
CA ASN A 295 -7.90 9.29 -8.68
C ASN A 295 -7.05 10.46 -8.14
N ASP A 296 -7.07 11.61 -8.82
CA ASP A 296 -6.34 12.83 -8.47
C ASP A 296 -7.27 14.04 -8.50
N SER A 297 -7.99 14.28 -7.39
CA SER A 297 -9.06 15.28 -7.29
C SER A 297 -8.64 16.74 -7.55
N GLY A 298 -7.34 17.03 -7.63
CA GLY A 298 -6.81 18.37 -7.87
C GLY A 298 -5.90 18.48 -9.09
N GLY A 299 -5.68 17.37 -9.82
CA GLY A 299 -4.73 17.31 -10.93
C GLY A 299 -5.33 16.71 -12.19
N SER A 300 -4.49 16.04 -12.97
CA SER A 300 -4.90 15.43 -14.24
C SER A 300 -4.57 13.94 -14.32
N ASN A 301 -4.04 13.37 -13.24
CA ASN A 301 -3.54 12.00 -13.21
C ASN A 301 -4.63 10.99 -12.86
N ASP A 302 -5.77 11.09 -13.53
CA ASP A 302 -6.89 10.16 -13.35
C ASP A 302 -6.74 8.89 -14.18
N ASN A 303 -7.53 7.88 -13.84
CA ASN A 303 -7.77 6.78 -14.74
C ASN A 303 -8.79 7.21 -15.79
N MET A 304 -8.49 6.94 -17.05
CA MET A 304 -9.42 7.12 -18.16
C MET A 304 -9.65 5.78 -18.84
N ALA A 305 -10.92 5.41 -18.98
CA ALA A 305 -11.35 4.27 -19.78
C ALA A 305 -11.96 4.77 -21.09
N GLN A 306 -11.66 4.07 -22.18
CA GLN A 306 -12.25 4.32 -23.48
C GLN A 306 -12.85 3.01 -24.01
N LYS A 307 -14.06 3.10 -24.56
CA LYS A 307 -14.72 1.99 -25.26
C LYS A 307 -15.43 2.50 -26.50
N SER A 308 -15.17 1.86 -27.63
CA SER A 308 -15.94 2.11 -28.85
C SER A 308 -17.15 1.18 -28.87
N LEU A 309 -18.33 1.77 -29.06
CA LEU A 309 -19.62 1.07 -29.19
C LEU A 309 -20.34 1.57 -30.45
N VAL A 310 -21.19 0.73 -31.01
CA VAL A 310 -21.98 1.06 -32.20
C VAL A 310 -23.46 1.06 -31.85
N ILE A 311 -24.17 2.10 -32.27
CA ILE A 311 -25.64 2.10 -32.25
C ILE A 311 -26.11 1.79 -33.66
N THR A 312 -26.89 0.73 -33.80
CA THR A 312 -27.57 0.39 -35.05
C THR A 312 -29.03 0.82 -34.95
N VAL A 313 -29.46 1.73 -35.83
CA VAL A 313 -30.86 2.15 -35.94
C VAL A 313 -31.44 1.52 -37.20
N ASN A 314 -32.39 0.62 -37.00
CA ASN A 314 -33.14 0.00 -38.07
C ASN A 314 -34.18 0.99 -38.65
N PRO A 315 -34.53 0.88 -39.94
CA PRO A 315 -35.57 1.70 -40.55
C PRO A 315 -36.93 1.53 -39.89
#